data_AF-A0A1Y1X8D3-F1
#
_entry.id   AF-A0A1Y1X8D3-F1
#
_cell.length_a   1.000
_cell.length_b   1.000
_cell.length_c   1.000
_cell.angle_alpha   90.00
_cell.angle_beta   90.00
_cell.angle_gamma   90.00
#
_symmetry.space_group_name_H-M   'P 1'
#
loop_
_entity.id
_entity.type
_entity.pdbx_description
1 polymer ?
#
loop_
_entity_poly.entity_id
_entity_poly.type
_entity_poly.pdbx_seq_one_letter_code
_entity_poly.pdbx_strand_id
1 'polypeptide(L)'
;MKLFFFLILFIELFIFISAEKSKYLYSNYEEDGHSNYAIHRKINHKSENIEDDLLYFFTLHDYNKDSELDGNELFASFMDGFDPEVEEKKDLRYILEWVDHILEEDDIDGNGKISWSEYLASQKYHSSD
;
A
#
# COMPACT_ATOMS: atom_id res chain seq x y z
N MET A 1 1.03 -7.89 47.53
CA MET A 1 1.39 -8.88 46.49
C MET A 1 0.24 -9.19 45.53
N LYS A 2 -0.97 -9.55 46.00
CA LYS A 2 -2.12 -9.84 45.11
C LYS A 2 -2.48 -8.70 44.15
N LEU A 3 -2.45 -7.44 44.61
CA LEU A 3 -2.77 -6.27 43.78
C LEU A 3 -1.79 -6.06 42.61
N PHE A 4 -0.52 -6.43 42.78
CA PHE A 4 0.52 -6.28 41.75
C PHE A 4 0.36 -7.29 40.61
N PHE A 5 -0.05 -8.52 40.95
CA PHE A 5 -0.37 -9.54 39.94
C PHE A 5 -1.60 -9.17 39.11
N PHE A 6 -2.62 -8.53 39.70
CA PHE A 6 -3.77 -8.03 38.95
C PHE A 6 -3.39 -6.92 37.98
N LEU A 7 -2.45 -6.04 38.34
CA LEU A 7 -1.97 -4.97 37.45
C LEU A 7 -1.25 -5.54 36.22
N ILE A 8 -0.38 -6.54 36.41
CA ILE A 8 0.34 -7.18 35.30
C ILE A 8 -0.63 -7.88 34.35
N LEU A 9 -1.58 -8.64 34.88
CA LEU A 9 -2.63 -9.29 34.07
C LEU A 9 -3.46 -8.28 33.26
N PHE A 10 -3.70 -7.09 33.82
CA PHE A 10 -4.45 -6.04 33.13
C PHE A 10 -3.64 -5.41 31.98
N ILE A 11 -2.32 -5.25 32.17
CA ILE A 11 -1.42 -4.73 31.13
C ILE A 11 -1.31 -5.74 29.98
N GLU A 12 -1.10 -7.03 30.28
CA GLU A 12 -1.07 -8.11 29.28
C GLU A 12 -2.37 -8.18 28.48
N LEU A 13 -3.53 -8.09 29.17
CA LEU A 13 -4.84 -8.09 28.51
C LEU A 13 -5.03 -6.85 27.63
N PHE A 14 -4.55 -5.68 28.07
CA PHE A 14 -4.65 -4.44 27.29
C PHE A 14 -3.79 -4.50 26.01
N ILE A 15 -2.57 -5.04 26.10
CA ILE A 15 -1.69 -5.26 24.95
C ILE A 15 -2.35 -6.22 23.96
N PHE A 16 -2.93 -7.32 24.46
CA PHE A 16 -3.63 -8.31 23.63
C PHE A 16 -4.83 -7.70 22.89
N ILE A 17 -5.70 -6.96 23.58
CA ILE A 17 -6.86 -6.29 22.96
C ILE A 17 -6.42 -5.25 21.92
N SER A 18 -5.33 -4.51 22.18
CA SER A 18 -4.78 -3.55 21.23
C SER A 18 -4.27 -4.21 19.95
N ALA A 19 -3.61 -5.36 20.07
CA ALA A 19 -3.12 -6.14 18.92
C ALA A 19 -4.26 -6.82 18.14
N GLU A 20 -5.32 -7.26 18.83
CA GLU A 20 -6.50 -7.83 18.16
C GLU A 20 -7.22 -6.74 17.34
N LYS A 21 -7.35 -5.52 17.89
CA LYS A 21 -8.00 -4.41 17.20
C LYS A 21 -7.26 -3.96 15.93
N SER A 22 -5.92 -3.97 15.94
CA SER A 22 -5.15 -3.69 14.72
C SER A 22 -5.39 -4.76 13.66
N LYS A 23 -5.50 -6.04 14.06
CA LYS A 23 -5.79 -7.15 13.15
C LYS A 23 -7.22 -7.14 12.60
N TYR A 24 -8.20 -6.70 13.38
CA TYR A 24 -9.60 -6.54 12.94
C TYR A 24 -9.81 -5.37 11.98
N LEU A 25 -9.03 -4.29 12.12
CA LEU A 25 -8.98 -3.23 11.12
C LEU A 25 -8.37 -3.75 9.81
N TYR A 26 -7.27 -4.51 9.88
CA TYR A 26 -6.60 -5.11 8.73
C TYR A 26 -7.49 -6.06 7.90
N SER A 27 -8.36 -6.85 8.54
CA SER A 27 -9.14 -7.90 7.86
C SER A 27 -10.37 -7.41 7.07
N ASN A 28 -10.78 -6.13 7.16
CA ASN A 28 -11.99 -5.63 6.49
C ASN A 28 -11.70 -4.86 5.18
N TYR A 29 -10.45 -4.79 4.75
CA TYR A 29 -10.02 -4.01 3.58
C TYR A 29 -9.32 -4.91 2.56
N GLU A 30 -10.02 -5.93 2.07
CA GLU A 30 -9.53 -6.92 1.08
C GLU A 30 -9.35 -6.33 -0.35
N GLU A 31 -9.01 -5.04 -0.50
CA GLU A 31 -8.50 -4.52 -1.78
C GLU A 31 -6.98 -4.55 -1.73
N ASP A 32 -6.38 -5.40 -2.58
CA ASP A 32 -4.93 -5.44 -2.76
C ASP A 32 -4.40 -4.08 -3.25
N GLY A 33 -3.19 -3.73 -2.81
CA GLY A 33 -2.54 -2.48 -3.23
C GLY A 33 -2.38 -2.38 -4.75
N HIS A 34 -2.31 -3.53 -5.42
CA HIS A 34 -2.14 -3.67 -6.87
C HIS A 34 -3.36 -3.23 -7.69
N SER A 35 -4.58 -3.42 -7.19
CA SER A 35 -5.80 -2.90 -7.79
C SER A 35 -5.73 -1.37 -7.93
N ASN A 36 -5.12 -0.67 -6.97
CA ASN A 36 -4.98 0.78 -7.03
C ASN A 36 -4.03 1.23 -8.14
N TYR A 37 -2.95 0.51 -8.42
CA TYR A 37 -2.14 0.77 -9.61
C TYR A 37 -2.98 0.66 -10.89
N ALA A 38 -3.83 -0.36 -10.98
CA ALA A 38 -4.70 -0.57 -12.12
C ALA A 38 -5.80 0.49 -12.23
N ILE A 39 -6.40 0.93 -11.12
CA ILE A 39 -7.42 1.99 -11.08
C ILE A 39 -6.80 3.33 -11.47
N HIS A 40 -5.70 3.72 -10.82
CA HIS A 40 -5.03 5.00 -11.09
C HIS A 40 -4.60 5.10 -12.55
N ARG A 41 -4.02 4.02 -13.10
CA ARG A 41 -3.72 3.88 -14.52
C ARG A 41 -4.95 4.14 -15.38
N LYS A 42 -6.07 3.44 -15.16
CA LYS A 42 -7.32 3.62 -15.93
C LYS A 42 -7.87 5.05 -15.89
N ILE A 43 -7.70 5.79 -14.79
CA ILE A 43 -8.17 7.16 -14.64
C ILE A 43 -7.29 8.13 -15.46
N ASN A 44 -5.96 7.98 -15.38
CA ASN A 44 -5.04 8.99 -15.88
C ASN A 44 -4.50 8.71 -17.29
N HIS A 45 -4.45 7.46 -17.74
CA HIS A 45 -3.99 7.11 -19.09
C HIS A 45 -4.51 5.75 -19.55
N LYS A 46 -4.98 5.67 -20.79
CA LYS A 46 -5.40 4.41 -21.40
C LYS A 46 -4.74 4.24 -22.76
N SER A 47 -3.73 3.39 -22.83
CA SER A 47 -3.10 2.92 -24.05
C SER A 47 -3.78 1.66 -24.58
N GLU A 48 -3.60 1.37 -25.88
CA GLU A 48 -3.89 0.04 -26.43
C GLU A 48 -2.83 -0.99 -26.03
N ASN A 49 -1.66 -0.51 -25.57
CA ASN A 49 -0.54 -1.31 -25.12
C ASN A 49 -0.35 -1.20 -23.61
N ILE A 50 -0.54 -2.32 -22.90
CA ILE A 50 -0.44 -2.38 -21.44
C ILE A 50 0.97 -2.05 -20.91
N GLU A 51 2.02 -2.33 -21.68
CA GLU A 51 3.39 -2.00 -21.29
C GLU A 51 3.62 -0.48 -21.27
N ASP A 52 3.01 0.26 -22.21
CA ASP A 52 3.11 1.71 -22.24
C ASP A 52 2.39 2.33 -21.04
N ASP A 53 1.27 1.74 -20.61
CA ASP A 53 0.54 2.20 -19.43
C ASP A 53 1.31 1.91 -18.13
N LEU A 54 2.00 0.76 -18.05
CA LEU A 54 2.86 0.42 -16.92
C LEU A 54 4.06 1.37 -16.83
N LEU A 55 4.70 1.63 -17.97
CA LEU A 55 5.83 2.54 -18.05
C LEU A 55 5.39 3.98 -17.72
N TYR A 56 4.22 4.39 -18.21
CA TYR A 56 3.64 5.69 -17.91
C TYR A 56 3.41 5.88 -16.42
N PHE A 57 2.76 4.91 -15.76
CA PHE A 57 2.52 4.99 -14.31
C PHE A 57 3.84 5.11 -13.53
N PHE A 58 4.82 4.25 -13.83
CA PHE A 58 6.09 4.22 -13.12
C PHE A 58 6.86 5.54 -13.30
N THR A 59 7.01 5.99 -14.55
CA THR A 59 7.78 7.21 -14.86
C THR A 59 7.08 8.50 -14.44
N LEU A 60 5.75 8.51 -14.30
CA LEU A 60 4.99 9.67 -13.83
C LEU A 60 5.22 9.93 -12.34
N HIS A 61 5.38 8.87 -11.54
CA HIS A 61 5.44 8.94 -10.08
C HIS A 61 6.87 8.83 -9.51
N ASP A 62 7.86 8.47 -10.33
CA ASP A 62 9.28 8.64 -10.02
C ASP A 62 9.65 10.14 -10.06
N TYR A 63 9.27 10.86 -8.99
CA TYR A 63 9.42 12.30 -8.90
C TYR A 63 10.88 12.71 -8.81
N ASN A 64 11.69 11.91 -8.12
CA ASN A 64 13.09 12.21 -7.89
C ASN A 64 14.00 11.77 -9.07
N LYS A 65 13.48 10.95 -9.98
CA LYS A 65 14.12 10.41 -11.20
C LYS A 65 15.28 9.46 -10.93
N ASP A 66 15.19 8.68 -9.87
CA ASP A 66 16.18 7.65 -9.52
C ASP A 66 15.86 6.28 -10.13
N SER A 67 14.78 6.18 -10.92
CA SER A 67 14.32 4.94 -11.58
C SER A 67 13.80 3.88 -10.61
N GLU A 68 13.42 4.30 -9.41
CA GLU A 68 12.79 3.48 -8.38
C GLU A 68 11.52 4.21 -7.87
N LEU A 69 10.63 3.50 -7.18
CA LEU A 69 9.49 4.11 -6.49
C LEU A 69 9.64 3.88 -4.99
N ASP A 70 9.82 4.97 -4.24
CA ASP A 70 9.83 4.93 -2.79
C ASP A 70 8.42 5.07 -2.17
N GLY A 71 8.30 4.84 -0.86
CA GLY A 71 7.01 4.93 -0.18
C GLY A 71 6.33 6.31 -0.28
N ASN A 72 7.08 7.41 -0.37
CA ASN A 72 6.48 8.74 -0.53
C ASN A 72 5.95 8.92 -1.95
N GLU A 73 6.65 8.41 -2.95
CA GLU A 73 6.24 8.42 -4.35
C GLU A 73 4.98 7.57 -4.57
N LEU A 74 4.93 6.38 -3.96
CA LEU A 74 3.72 5.54 -3.93
C LEU A 74 2.56 6.24 -3.21
N PHE A 75 2.80 6.79 -2.02
CA PHE A 75 1.77 7.52 -1.26
C PHE A 75 1.18 8.68 -2.08
N ALA A 76 2.05 9.48 -2.70
CA ALA A 76 1.64 10.58 -3.54
C ALA A 76 0.84 10.10 -4.77
N SER A 77 1.24 8.99 -5.41
CA SER A 77 0.49 8.41 -6.54
C SER A 77 -0.95 8.04 -6.18
N PHE A 78 -1.17 7.46 -5.00
CA PHE A 78 -2.52 7.09 -4.54
C PHE A 78 -3.34 8.32 -4.13
N MET A 79 -2.69 9.34 -3.57
CA MET A 79 -3.32 10.61 -3.26
C MET A 79 -3.73 11.39 -4.51
N ASP A 80 -2.98 11.30 -5.60
CA ASP A 80 -3.27 12.04 -6.84
C ASP A 80 -4.52 11.48 -7.56
N GLY A 81 -4.85 10.21 -7.33
CA GLY A 81 -6.10 9.58 -7.78
C GLY A 81 -7.29 9.73 -6.81
N PHE A 82 -7.08 10.33 -5.63
CA PHE A 82 -8.08 10.40 -4.58
C PHE A 82 -8.99 11.63 -4.77
N ASP A 83 -10.27 11.39 -5.06
CA ASP A 83 -11.30 12.44 -5.06
C ASP A 83 -11.99 12.51 -3.68
N PRO A 84 -11.71 13.54 -2.86
CA PRO A 84 -12.28 13.67 -1.52
C PRO A 84 -13.80 13.95 -1.51
N GLU A 85 -14.42 14.28 -2.65
CA GLU A 85 -15.86 14.51 -2.78
C GLU A 85 -16.64 13.24 -3.13
N VAL A 86 -15.97 12.22 -3.70
CA VAL A 86 -16.61 11.02 -4.26
C VAL A 86 -16.19 9.75 -3.50
N GLU A 87 -14.95 9.68 -3.02
CA GLU A 87 -14.49 8.57 -2.20
C GLU A 87 -14.75 8.88 -0.72
N GLU A 88 -15.51 8.00 -0.06
CA GLU A 88 -15.75 8.05 1.39
C GLU A 88 -14.39 8.14 2.08
N LYS A 89 -14.05 9.32 2.62
CA LYS A 89 -12.71 9.73 3.06
C LYS A 89 -11.83 8.53 3.41
N LYS A 90 -11.04 8.02 2.45
CA LYS A 90 -9.98 7.08 2.77
C LYS A 90 -9.11 7.81 3.79
N ASP A 91 -9.00 7.24 4.98
CA ASP A 91 -8.15 7.79 6.02
C ASP A 91 -6.73 7.83 5.45
N LEU A 92 -5.96 8.89 5.69
CA LEU A 92 -4.56 8.94 5.24
C LEU A 92 -3.76 7.75 5.78
N ARG A 93 -4.16 7.24 6.96
CA ARG A 93 -3.59 6.01 7.54
C ARG A 93 -3.82 4.78 6.68
N TYR A 94 -4.95 4.71 6.00
CA TYR A 94 -5.28 3.61 5.10
C TYR A 94 -4.34 3.59 3.89
N ILE A 95 -4.08 4.75 3.29
CA ILE A 95 -3.14 4.85 2.16
C ILE A 95 -1.72 4.51 2.61
N LEU A 96 -1.32 4.88 3.83
CA LEU A 96 -0.03 4.48 4.40
C LEU A 96 0.07 2.96 4.59
N GLU A 97 -0.97 2.33 5.15
CA GLU A 97 -1.01 0.86 5.30
C GLU A 97 -0.92 0.13 3.96
N TRP A 98 -1.51 0.69 2.90
CA TRP A 98 -1.36 0.18 1.54
C TRP A 98 0.06 0.31 1.00
N VAL A 99 0.69 1.46 1.18
CA VAL A 99 2.09 1.67 0.77
C VAL A 99 3.00 0.68 1.48
N ASP A 100 2.82 0.50 2.79
CA ASP A 100 3.59 -0.46 3.59
C ASP A 100 3.41 -1.89 3.05
N HIS A 101 2.18 -2.29 2.73
CA HIS A 101 1.88 -3.61 2.20
C HIS A 101 2.51 -3.85 0.81
N ILE A 102 2.41 -2.87 -0.08
CA ILE A 102 3.03 -2.95 -1.41
C ILE A 102 4.54 -3.07 -1.31
N LEU A 103 5.18 -2.27 -0.45
CA LEU A 103 6.62 -2.37 -0.24
C LEU A 103 6.98 -3.75 0.34
N GLU A 104 6.21 -4.29 1.28
CA GLU A 104 6.45 -5.64 1.83
C GLU A 104 6.39 -6.74 0.76
N GLU A 105 5.53 -6.59 -0.26
CA GLU A 105 5.35 -7.58 -1.33
C GLU A 105 6.34 -7.42 -2.50
N ASP A 106 6.59 -6.18 -2.92
CA ASP A 106 7.26 -5.88 -4.19
C ASP A 106 8.74 -5.52 -4.03
N ASP A 107 9.17 -5.03 -2.86
CA ASP A 107 10.58 -4.75 -2.56
C ASP A 107 11.33 -6.07 -2.25
N ILE A 108 11.71 -6.79 -3.31
CA ILE A 108 12.30 -8.12 -3.21
C ILE A 108 13.72 -8.06 -2.65
N ASP A 109 14.46 -6.98 -2.95
CA ASP A 109 15.82 -6.80 -2.46
C ASP A 109 15.91 -6.12 -1.07
N GLY A 110 14.80 -5.55 -0.58
CA GLY A 110 14.64 -4.98 0.76
C GLY A 110 15.31 -3.62 0.93
N ASN A 111 15.45 -2.85 -0.14
CA ASN A 111 16.13 -1.55 -0.12
C ASN A 111 15.20 -0.37 0.28
N GLY A 112 13.92 -0.63 0.46
CA GLY A 112 12.86 0.32 0.80
C GLY A 112 12.21 0.98 -0.41
N LYS A 113 12.43 0.47 -1.62
CA LYS A 113 11.93 1.02 -2.88
C LYS A 113 11.63 -0.11 -3.87
N ILE A 114 10.90 0.23 -4.92
CA ILE A 114 10.52 -0.71 -5.97
C ILE A 114 11.21 -0.33 -7.28
N SER A 115 12.11 -1.17 -7.76
CA SER A 115 12.70 -1.03 -9.08
C SER A 115 11.70 -1.33 -10.20
N TRP A 116 12.01 -0.89 -11.42
CA TRP A 116 11.19 -1.23 -12.60
C TRP A 116 11.01 -2.75 -12.79
N SER A 117 12.04 -3.55 -12.51
CA SER A 117 11.98 -5.01 -12.61
C SER A 117 11.03 -5.63 -11.58
N GLU A 118 11.05 -5.12 -10.35
CA GLU A 118 10.17 -5.57 -9.26
C GLU A 118 8.73 -5.20 -9.55
N TYR A 119 8.49 -3.94 -9.95
CA TYR A 119 7.17 -3.48 -10.38
C TYR A 119 6.60 -4.35 -11.51
N LEU A 120 7.38 -4.63 -12.56
CA LEU A 120 6.91 -5.51 -13.64
C LEU A 120 6.63 -6.95 -13.17
N ALA A 121 7.38 -7.44 -12.19
CA ALA A 121 7.17 -8.77 -11.64
C ALA A 121 5.84 -8.84 -10.88
N SER A 122 5.52 -7.84 -10.07
CA SER A 122 4.27 -7.78 -9.33
C SER A 122 3.05 -7.67 -10.26
N GLN A 123 3.14 -6.85 -11.30
CA GLN A 123 2.06 -6.71 -12.28
C GLN A 123 1.76 -8.02 -13.03
N LYS A 124 2.78 -8.85 -13.28
CA LYS A 124 2.58 -10.16 -13.92
C LYS A 124 1.89 -11.16 -12.99
N TYR A 125 2.29 -11.19 -11.72
CA TYR A 125 1.71 -12.09 -10.72
C TYR A 125 0.20 -11.88 -10.58
N HIS A 126 -0.25 -10.62 -10.49
CA HIS A 126 -1.67 -10.28 -10.33
C HIS A 126 -2.50 -10.31 -11.63
N SER A 127 -1.85 -10.39 -12.80
CA SER A 127 -2.57 -10.51 -14.09
C SER A 127 -3.00 -11.95 -14.43
N SER A 128 -2.55 -12.93 -13.65
CA SER A 128 -2.76 -14.36 -13.92
C SER A 128 -3.85 -15.05 -13.06
N ASP A 129 -4.51 -14.31 -12.16
CA ASP A 129 -5.69 -14.74 -11.41
C ASP A 129 -7.00 -14.31 -12.10
#